data_AF-A0AAW9BSC5-F1
#
_entry.id   AF-A0AAW9BSC5-F1
#
_cell.length_a   1.000
_cell.length_b   1.000
_cell.length_c   1.000
_cell.angle_alpha   90.00
_cell.angle_beta   90.00
_cell.angle_gamma   90.00
#
_symmetry.space_group_name_H-M   'P 1'
#
loop_
_entity.id
_entity.type
_entity.pdbx_description
1 polymer ?
#
loop_
_entity_poly.entity_id
_entity_poly.type
_entity_poly.pdbx_seq_one_letter_code
_entity_poly.pdbx_strand_id
1 'polypeptide(L)'
;ARYESASQPSQDLNVVHVNHRQLLSEGVLNDDQLSLLQRLLDRSVVDSLCASQLVKTYLRLGTSIDRFAMRLFLEIGAQLSDSQRVATFEQRLEYINSRLGFRFNLATPKTLILCCYLALTEWIHRQTDQSALHASVKVEQLMNQLDIQKEYWSKLSGEDTSAIFVEQQLALIESQQTQLKAQLNTLNEQQSQVIESHKALVDKWQPSLSNLKELADYSSTTDMFISDWKTWCSEARLQAPDLNEVWDACDVVYNDLNAVAKVWQWFKDMQIVG
;
A
#
# COMPACT_ATOMS: atom_id res chain seq x y z
N ALA A 1 -39.79 28.06 -34.74
CA ALA A 1 -39.64 27.95 -33.27
C ALA A 1 -38.80 26.71 -32.98
N ARG A 2 -37.55 26.91 -32.54
CA ARG A 2 -36.67 25.91 -31.90
C ARG A 2 -36.96 25.93 -30.40
N TYR A 3 -36.91 24.76 -29.75
CA TYR A 3 -36.43 24.46 -28.39
C TYR A 3 -36.60 22.92 -28.26
N GLU A 4 -35.56 22.11 -28.45
CA GLU A 4 -34.55 21.72 -27.44
C GLU A 4 -35.20 21.19 -26.14
N SER A 5 -35.46 19.88 -26.11
CA SER A 5 -35.51 19.11 -24.87
C SER A 5 -34.12 18.50 -24.66
N ALA A 6 -33.43 19.03 -23.66
CA ALA A 6 -32.07 18.70 -23.28
C ALA A 6 -31.89 17.21 -22.99
N SER A 7 -30.96 16.60 -23.72
CA SER A 7 -30.30 15.35 -23.38
C SER A 7 -29.66 15.50 -22.00
N GLN A 8 -30.07 14.68 -21.04
CA GLN A 8 -29.33 14.54 -19.78
C GLN A 8 -27.93 14.01 -20.10
N PRO A 9 -26.85 14.62 -19.58
CA PRO A 9 -25.52 14.05 -19.68
C PRO A 9 -25.48 12.80 -18.80
N SER A 10 -25.30 11.64 -19.43
CA SER A 10 -24.88 10.41 -18.77
C SER A 10 -23.63 10.72 -17.95
N GLN A 11 -23.77 10.65 -16.62
CA GLN A 11 -22.64 10.69 -15.69
C GLN A 11 -21.64 9.63 -16.14
N ASP A 12 -20.42 10.07 -16.43
CA ASP A 12 -19.26 9.22 -16.61
C ASP A 12 -19.18 8.26 -15.43
N LEU A 13 -19.42 6.97 -15.70
CA LEU A 13 -19.11 5.89 -14.78
C LEU A 13 -17.63 6.02 -14.46
N ASN A 14 -17.29 6.35 -13.22
CA ASN A 14 -15.94 6.22 -12.68
C ASN A 14 -15.46 4.77 -12.87
N VAL A 15 -14.86 4.46 -14.02
CA VAL A 15 -14.22 3.19 -14.30
C VAL A 15 -12.92 3.19 -13.53
N VAL A 16 -12.96 2.69 -12.31
CA VAL A 16 -11.74 2.32 -11.58
C VAL A 16 -11.13 1.14 -12.34
N HIS A 17 -10.00 1.38 -13.01
CA HIS A 17 -9.26 0.35 -13.72
C HIS A 17 -8.60 -0.61 -12.73
N VAL A 18 -9.34 -1.63 -12.32
CA VAL A 18 -8.75 -2.78 -11.62
C VAL A 18 -8.04 -3.64 -12.66
N ASN A 19 -6.72 -3.80 -12.48
CA ASN A 19 -5.89 -4.48 -13.45
C ASN A 19 -6.02 -6.01 -13.29
N HIS A 20 -7.15 -6.57 -13.75
CA HIS A 20 -7.41 -8.02 -13.71
C HIS A 20 -6.29 -8.83 -14.36
N ARG A 21 -5.61 -8.28 -15.38
CA ARG A 21 -4.46 -8.93 -16.03
C ARG A 21 -3.27 -9.08 -15.08
N GLN A 22 -3.05 -8.11 -14.20
CA GLN A 22 -2.00 -8.21 -13.18
C GLN A 22 -2.33 -9.28 -12.15
N LEU A 23 -3.60 -9.38 -11.71
CA LEU A 23 -4.01 -10.42 -10.76
C LEU A 23 -3.88 -11.84 -11.33
N LEU A 24 -4.11 -11.99 -12.64
CA LEU A 24 -3.89 -13.25 -13.36
C LEU A 24 -2.40 -13.54 -13.56
N SER A 25 -1.60 -12.55 -13.97
CA SER A 25 -0.15 -12.74 -14.20
C SER A 25 0.60 -13.07 -12.93
N GLU A 26 0.21 -12.46 -11.80
CA GLU A 26 0.79 -12.70 -10.48
C GLU A 26 0.20 -13.95 -9.80
N GLY A 27 -0.74 -14.65 -10.45
CA GLY A 27 -1.31 -15.90 -9.96
C GLY A 27 -2.20 -15.77 -8.72
N VAL A 28 -2.63 -14.55 -8.38
CA VAL A 28 -3.55 -14.29 -7.26
C VAL A 28 -4.93 -14.85 -7.58
N LEU A 29 -5.39 -14.63 -8.81
CA LEU A 29 -6.58 -15.24 -9.38
C LEU A 29 -6.17 -16.13 -10.55
N ASN A 30 -6.87 -17.24 -10.75
CA ASN A 30 -6.80 -18.01 -11.99
C ASN A 30 -7.99 -17.67 -12.91
N ASP A 31 -7.89 -18.06 -14.18
CA ASP A 31 -8.91 -17.76 -15.19
C ASP A 31 -10.28 -18.32 -14.81
N ASP A 32 -10.32 -19.50 -14.18
CA ASP A 32 -11.57 -20.13 -13.73
C ASP A 32 -12.24 -19.35 -12.59
N GLN A 33 -11.47 -18.86 -11.62
CA GLN A 33 -11.95 -18.04 -10.50
C GLN A 33 -12.47 -16.70 -10.99
N LEU A 34 -11.73 -16.04 -11.89
CA LEU A 34 -12.16 -14.75 -12.45
C LEU A 34 -13.42 -14.92 -13.30
N SER A 35 -13.46 -15.96 -14.14
CA SER A 35 -14.64 -16.31 -14.96
C SER A 35 -15.86 -16.61 -14.09
N LEU A 36 -15.67 -17.34 -12.99
CA LEU A 36 -16.74 -17.62 -12.03
C LEU A 36 -17.31 -16.34 -11.41
N LEU A 37 -16.44 -15.42 -10.96
CA LEU A 37 -16.88 -14.14 -10.38
C LEU A 37 -17.62 -13.29 -11.42
N GLN A 38 -17.07 -13.16 -12.63
CA GLN A 38 -17.67 -12.38 -13.72
C GLN A 38 -19.00 -12.95 -14.21
N ARG A 39 -19.24 -14.25 -14.05
CA ARG A 39 -20.50 -14.89 -14.43
C ARG A 39 -21.59 -14.71 -13.38
N LEU A 40 -21.22 -14.63 -12.10
CA LEU A 40 -22.18 -14.64 -10.99
C LEU A 40 -22.44 -13.26 -10.39
N LEU A 41 -21.55 -12.30 -10.60
CA LEU A 41 -21.61 -10.97 -9.98
C LEU A 41 -21.53 -9.87 -11.03
N ASP A 42 -22.10 -8.71 -10.71
CA ASP A 42 -22.00 -7.55 -11.57
C ASP A 42 -20.55 -7.06 -11.70
N ARG A 43 -20.20 -6.55 -12.88
CA ARG A 43 -18.84 -6.06 -13.17
C ARG A 43 -18.31 -5.09 -12.11
N SER A 44 -19.14 -4.14 -11.66
CA SER A 44 -18.75 -3.17 -10.63
C SER A 44 -18.46 -3.80 -9.28
N VAL A 45 -19.14 -4.91 -8.95
CA VAL A 45 -18.93 -5.66 -7.71
C VAL A 45 -17.63 -6.46 -7.82
N VAL A 46 -17.39 -7.11 -8.97
CA VAL A 46 -16.12 -7.82 -9.25
C VAL A 46 -14.94 -6.86 -9.18
N ASP A 47 -15.03 -5.68 -9.80
CA ASP A 47 -13.99 -4.65 -9.72
C ASP A 47 -13.75 -4.23 -8.25
N SER A 48 -14.81 -4.00 -7.47
CA SER A 48 -14.68 -3.62 -6.05
C SER A 48 -14.06 -4.74 -5.19
N LEU A 49 -14.41 -6.01 -5.45
CA LEU A 49 -13.82 -7.17 -4.76
C LEU A 49 -12.34 -7.33 -5.10
N CYS A 50 -11.98 -7.22 -6.38
CA CYS A 50 -10.60 -7.30 -6.86
C CYS A 50 -9.74 -6.13 -6.36
N ALA A 51 -10.34 -4.98 -6.01
CA ALA A 51 -9.66 -3.84 -5.41
C ALA A 51 -9.55 -3.90 -3.88
N SER A 52 -10.17 -4.89 -3.22
CA SER A 52 -10.23 -5.01 -1.77
C SER A 52 -8.85 -5.17 -1.12
N GLN A 53 -8.76 -4.81 0.16
CA GLN A 53 -7.53 -4.96 0.94
C GLN A 53 -7.10 -6.42 1.03
N LEU A 54 -8.05 -7.36 1.05
CA LEU A 54 -7.74 -8.78 1.05
C LEU A 54 -6.95 -9.19 -0.20
N VAL A 55 -7.40 -8.81 -1.39
CA VAL A 55 -6.70 -9.12 -2.65
C VAL A 55 -5.33 -8.48 -2.69
N LYS A 56 -5.20 -7.24 -2.21
CA LYS A 56 -3.89 -6.58 -2.10
C LYS A 56 -2.93 -7.36 -1.20
N THR A 57 -3.41 -7.98 -0.13
CA THR A 57 -2.53 -8.81 0.71
C THR A 57 -2.23 -10.17 0.09
N TYR A 58 -3.17 -10.85 -0.58
CA TYR A 58 -2.86 -12.06 -1.35
C TYR A 58 -1.79 -11.79 -2.42
N LEU A 59 -1.89 -10.63 -3.09
CA LEU A 59 -0.89 -10.14 -4.03
C LEU A 59 0.47 -9.93 -3.35
N ARG A 60 0.53 -9.25 -2.20
CA ARG A 60 1.77 -9.06 -1.43
C ARG A 60 2.36 -10.38 -0.95
N LEU A 61 1.52 -11.35 -0.57
CA LEU A 61 1.93 -12.67 -0.12
C LEU A 61 2.37 -13.58 -1.28
N GLY A 62 2.10 -13.21 -2.54
CA GLY A 62 2.36 -14.06 -3.70
C GLY A 62 1.59 -15.37 -3.65
N THR A 63 0.35 -15.34 -3.15
CA THR A 63 -0.49 -16.53 -2.97
C THR A 63 -1.80 -16.40 -3.72
N SER A 64 -2.30 -17.52 -4.23
CA SER A 64 -3.61 -17.57 -4.88
C SER A 64 -4.73 -17.49 -3.85
N ILE A 65 -5.85 -16.90 -4.26
CA ILE A 65 -7.06 -16.86 -3.44
C ILE A 65 -7.55 -18.30 -3.24
N ASP A 66 -7.65 -18.70 -1.98
CA ASP A 66 -8.09 -20.04 -1.63
C ASP A 66 -9.63 -20.19 -1.78
N ARG A 67 -10.09 -21.43 -1.65
CA ARG A 67 -11.52 -21.76 -1.77
C ARG A 67 -12.40 -21.05 -0.74
N PHE A 68 -11.87 -20.77 0.45
CA PHE A 68 -12.63 -20.13 1.52
C PHE A 68 -12.81 -18.64 1.24
N ALA A 69 -11.74 -17.95 0.84
CA ALA A 69 -11.79 -16.57 0.39
C ALA A 69 -12.70 -16.40 -0.84
N MET A 70 -12.63 -17.32 -1.81
CA MET A 70 -13.56 -17.32 -2.95
C MET A 70 -15.02 -17.46 -2.55
N ARG A 71 -15.32 -18.29 -1.55
CA ARG A 71 -16.69 -18.44 -1.02
C ARG A 71 -17.17 -17.13 -0.39
N LEU A 72 -16.33 -16.47 0.41
CA LEU A 72 -16.66 -15.17 1.01
C LEU A 72 -16.86 -14.08 -0.05
N PHE A 73 -16.07 -14.10 -1.13
CA PHE A 73 -16.23 -13.16 -2.24
C PHE A 73 -17.59 -13.30 -2.91
N LEU A 74 -18.03 -14.53 -3.15
CA LEU A 74 -19.34 -14.80 -3.72
C LEU A 74 -20.47 -14.41 -2.75
N GLU A 75 -20.32 -14.68 -1.45
CA GLU A 75 -21.32 -14.33 -0.44
C GLU A 75 -21.50 -12.81 -0.30
N ILE A 76 -20.40 -12.08 -0.15
CA ILE A 76 -20.42 -10.61 -0.03
C ILE A 76 -20.82 -9.98 -1.36
N GLY A 77 -20.33 -10.53 -2.48
CA GLY A 77 -20.69 -10.08 -3.82
C GLY A 77 -22.20 -10.18 -4.08
N ALA A 78 -22.83 -11.30 -3.72
CA ALA A 78 -24.27 -11.48 -3.86
C ALA A 78 -25.06 -10.45 -3.03
N GLN A 79 -24.65 -10.23 -1.77
CA GLN A 79 -25.27 -9.22 -0.90
C GLN A 79 -25.17 -7.81 -1.50
N LEU A 80 -24.07 -7.50 -2.18
CA LEU A 80 -23.86 -6.20 -2.82
C LEU A 80 -24.70 -6.03 -4.09
N SER A 81 -24.83 -7.07 -4.90
CA SER A 81 -25.71 -7.07 -6.08
C SER A 81 -27.19 -6.92 -5.70
N ASP A 82 -27.61 -7.47 -4.55
CA ASP A 82 -28.99 -7.32 -4.05
C ASP A 82 -29.22 -5.95 -3.37
N SER A 83 -28.17 -5.27 -2.90
CA SER A 83 -28.27 -4.04 -2.15
C SER A 83 -28.23 -2.78 -3.04
N GLN A 84 -29.39 -2.17 -3.29
CA GLN A 84 -29.48 -0.85 -3.94
C GLN A 84 -28.87 0.31 -3.11
N ARG A 85 -28.37 0.04 -1.89
CA ARG A 85 -27.95 1.06 -0.92
C ARG A 85 -26.50 1.54 -1.08
N VAL A 86 -25.66 0.81 -1.84
CA VAL A 86 -24.25 1.17 -2.00
C VAL A 86 -24.01 1.67 -3.43
N ALA A 87 -24.12 2.99 -3.61
CA ALA A 87 -24.15 3.60 -4.94
C ALA A 87 -22.74 3.81 -5.51
N THR A 88 -21.77 4.18 -4.66
CA THR A 88 -20.41 4.52 -5.12
C THR A 88 -19.43 3.36 -4.93
N PHE A 89 -18.37 3.37 -5.74
CA PHE A 89 -17.28 2.40 -5.64
C PHE A 89 -16.61 2.43 -4.26
N GLU A 90 -16.36 3.62 -3.71
CA GLU A 90 -15.72 3.79 -2.41
C GLU A 90 -16.54 3.19 -1.27
N GLN A 91 -17.85 3.41 -1.26
CA GLN A 91 -18.75 2.82 -0.26
C GLN A 91 -18.80 1.30 -0.37
N ARG A 92 -18.73 0.75 -1.60
CA ARG A 92 -18.66 -0.71 -1.82
C ARG A 92 -17.35 -1.26 -1.28
N LEU A 93 -16.24 -0.59 -1.58
CA LEU A 93 -14.93 -1.00 -1.11
C LEU A 93 -14.83 -0.98 0.42
N GLU A 94 -15.37 0.07 1.07
CA GLU A 94 -15.44 0.17 2.52
C GLU A 94 -16.30 -0.95 3.12
N TYR A 95 -17.49 -1.19 2.55
CA TYR A 95 -18.35 -2.30 2.97
C TYR A 95 -17.63 -3.65 2.84
N ILE A 96 -17.00 -3.91 1.69
CA ILE A 96 -16.24 -5.14 1.42
C ILE A 96 -15.14 -5.30 2.46
N ASN A 97 -14.31 -4.27 2.69
CA ASN A 97 -13.20 -4.33 3.64
C ASN A 97 -13.69 -4.50 5.09
N SER A 98 -14.86 -3.96 5.45
CA SER A 98 -15.46 -4.15 6.78
C SER A 98 -16.00 -5.57 7.02
N ARG A 99 -16.29 -6.32 5.95
CA ARG A 99 -16.93 -7.65 6.00
C ARG A 99 -15.96 -8.79 5.69
N LEU A 100 -15.01 -8.56 4.79
CA LEU A 100 -13.90 -9.46 4.53
C LEU A 100 -12.89 -9.34 5.67
N GLY A 101 -13.16 -10.07 6.76
CA GLY A 101 -12.16 -10.26 7.80
C GLY A 101 -10.99 -11.06 7.25
N PHE A 102 -9.77 -10.58 7.50
CA PHE A 102 -8.55 -11.34 7.25
C PHE A 102 -8.57 -12.64 8.07
N ARG A 103 -8.52 -13.81 7.40
CA ARG A 103 -8.50 -15.13 8.04
C ARG A 103 -7.48 -16.04 7.39
N PHE A 104 -6.21 -15.78 7.67
CA PHE A 104 -5.12 -16.67 7.33
C PHE A 104 -4.90 -17.70 8.45
N ASN A 105 -4.68 -18.96 8.08
CA ASN A 105 -4.35 -19.99 9.05
C ASN A 105 -2.89 -19.86 9.48
N LEU A 106 -2.63 -19.17 10.60
CA LEU A 106 -1.29 -19.06 11.17
C LEU A 106 -0.73 -20.40 11.68
N ALA A 107 -1.55 -21.46 11.79
CA ALA A 107 -1.06 -22.80 12.07
C ALA A 107 -0.28 -23.39 10.89
N THR A 108 -0.44 -22.86 9.68
CA THR A 108 0.38 -23.24 8.52
C THR A 108 1.69 -22.46 8.55
N PRO A 109 2.87 -23.13 8.59
CA PRO A 109 4.17 -22.46 8.64
C PRO A 109 4.34 -21.41 7.54
N LYS A 110 4.08 -21.81 6.28
CA LYS A 110 4.14 -20.92 5.11
C LYS A 110 3.40 -19.59 5.33
N THR A 111 2.20 -19.65 5.88
CA THR A 111 1.37 -18.46 6.07
C THR A 111 1.90 -17.55 7.16
N LEU A 112 2.29 -18.12 8.31
CA LEU A 112 2.94 -17.37 9.39
C LEU A 112 4.19 -16.65 8.87
N ILE A 113 5.04 -17.37 8.13
CA ILE A 113 6.32 -16.90 7.64
C ILE A 113 6.16 -15.77 6.63
N LEU A 114 5.25 -15.91 5.67
CA LEU A 114 4.99 -14.87 4.70
C LEU A 114 4.40 -13.60 5.36
N CYS A 115 3.53 -13.76 6.37
CA CYS A 115 3.04 -12.62 7.15
C CYS A 115 4.15 -11.94 7.96
N CYS A 116 5.01 -12.72 8.63
CA CYS A 116 6.17 -12.22 9.35
C CYS A 116 7.16 -11.51 8.41
N TYR A 117 7.39 -12.08 7.22
CA TYR A 117 8.26 -11.48 6.20
C TYR A 117 7.75 -10.11 5.80
N LEU A 118 6.47 -9.99 5.44
CA LEU A 118 5.87 -8.71 5.05
C LEU A 118 5.88 -7.70 6.20
N ALA A 119 5.53 -8.13 7.42
CA ALA A 119 5.50 -7.26 8.59
C ALA A 119 6.90 -6.75 8.93
N LEU A 120 7.92 -7.61 8.83
CA LEU A 120 9.31 -7.23 9.07
C LEU A 120 9.84 -6.31 7.98
N THR A 121 9.55 -6.58 6.70
CA THR A 121 9.89 -5.68 5.58
C THR A 121 9.27 -4.30 5.77
N GLU A 122 7.99 -4.23 6.12
CA GLU A 122 7.31 -2.96 6.38
C GLU A 122 7.91 -2.23 7.60
N TRP A 123 8.21 -2.97 8.67
CA TRP A 123 8.89 -2.41 9.83
C TRP A 123 10.26 -1.81 9.46
N ILE A 124 11.07 -2.53 8.66
CA ILE A 124 12.36 -2.04 8.15
C ILE A 124 12.17 -0.75 7.35
N HIS A 125 11.16 -0.70 6.47
CA HIS A 125 10.87 0.51 5.69
C HIS A 125 10.47 1.71 6.57
N ARG A 126 9.75 1.46 7.67
CA ARG A 126 9.35 2.51 8.62
C ARG A 126 10.48 3.03 9.49
N GLN A 127 11.60 2.30 9.61
CA GLN A 127 12.78 2.77 10.34
C GLN A 127 13.51 3.90 9.61
N THR A 128 13.27 4.07 8.31
CA THR A 128 13.86 5.18 7.55
C THR A 128 13.00 6.43 7.59
N ASP A 129 13.63 7.54 7.92
CA ASP A 129 12.98 8.83 7.97
C ASP A 129 12.58 9.31 6.56
N GLN A 130 11.28 9.30 6.28
CA GLN A 130 10.72 9.78 5.01
C GLN A 130 10.52 11.32 4.99
N SER A 131 10.89 12.04 6.06
CA SER A 131 10.71 13.49 6.17
C SER A 131 11.39 14.25 5.04
N ALA A 132 12.61 13.86 4.66
CA ALA A 132 13.38 14.50 3.59
C ALA A 132 12.69 14.35 2.21
N LEU A 133 12.11 13.17 1.94
CA LEU A 133 11.38 12.92 0.70
C LEU A 133 10.11 13.78 0.63
N HIS A 134 9.33 13.84 1.71
CA HIS A 134 8.14 14.69 1.78
C HIS A 134 8.46 16.18 1.68
N ALA A 135 9.55 16.62 2.30
CA ALA A 135 10.02 18.00 2.21
C ALA A 135 10.43 18.35 0.77
N SER A 136 11.13 17.45 0.07
CA SER A 136 11.52 17.64 -1.33
C SER A 136 10.30 17.84 -2.25
N VAL A 137 9.31 16.94 -2.17
CA VAL A 137 8.05 17.06 -2.93
C VAL A 137 7.34 18.38 -2.66
N LYS A 138 7.33 18.85 -1.41
CA LYS A 138 6.73 20.13 -1.04
C LYS A 138 7.48 21.31 -1.66
N VAL A 139 8.81 21.29 -1.68
CA VAL A 139 9.62 22.34 -2.32
C VAL A 139 9.40 22.37 -3.84
N GLU A 140 9.33 21.20 -4.49
CA GLU A 140 9.01 21.11 -5.93
C GLU A 140 7.61 21.67 -6.25
N GLN A 141 6.60 21.38 -5.42
CA GLN A 141 5.26 21.95 -5.57
C GLN A 141 5.28 23.48 -5.44
N LEU A 142 6.00 24.03 -4.46
CA LEU A 142 6.17 25.48 -4.30
C LEU A 142 6.90 26.11 -5.49
N MET A 143 7.92 25.42 -6.02
CA MET A 143 8.65 25.87 -7.23
C MET A 143 7.71 25.99 -8.43
N ASN A 144 6.89 24.95 -8.67
CA ASN A 144 5.89 24.95 -9.75
C ASN A 144 4.86 26.07 -9.58
N GLN A 145 4.43 26.36 -8.34
CA GLN A 145 3.53 27.48 -8.06
C GLN A 145 4.17 28.84 -8.40
N LEU A 146 5.45 29.02 -8.05
CA LEU A 146 6.19 30.23 -8.40
C LEU A 146 6.40 30.38 -9.91
N ASP A 147 6.64 29.29 -10.65
CA ASP A 147 6.76 29.32 -12.11
C ASP A 147 5.44 29.77 -12.77
N ILE A 148 4.30 29.25 -12.30
CA ILE A 148 2.97 29.68 -12.77
C ILE A 148 2.75 31.17 -12.48
N GLN A 149 3.12 31.63 -11.27
CA GLN A 149 3.02 33.05 -10.92
C GLN A 149 3.94 33.93 -11.78
N LYS A 150 5.18 33.49 -12.04
CA LYS A 150 6.13 34.19 -12.90
C LYS A 150 5.60 34.36 -14.31
N GLU A 151 4.99 33.30 -14.87
CA GLU A 151 4.37 33.33 -16.19
C GLU A 151 3.19 34.31 -16.22
N TYR A 152 2.34 34.28 -15.19
CA TYR A 152 1.21 35.21 -15.06
C TYR A 152 1.67 36.68 -15.03
N TRP A 153 2.62 37.02 -14.15
CA TRP A 153 3.12 38.39 -14.05
C TRP A 153 3.87 38.85 -15.29
N SER A 154 4.62 37.95 -15.94
CA SER A 154 5.28 38.24 -17.22
C SER A 154 4.28 38.65 -18.30
N LYS A 155 3.08 38.05 -18.33
CA LYS A 155 2.03 38.40 -19.30
C LYS A 155 1.41 39.79 -19.07
N LEU A 156 1.44 40.28 -17.83
CA LEU A 156 0.93 41.60 -17.44
C LEU A 156 1.95 42.74 -17.65
N SER A 157 3.19 42.42 -18.03
CA SER A 157 4.25 43.40 -18.25
C SER A 157 4.00 44.35 -19.44
N GLY A 158 3.02 44.05 -20.30
CA GLY A 158 2.63 44.89 -21.45
C GLY A 158 1.67 46.04 -21.13
N GLU A 159 1.18 46.18 -19.89
CA GLU A 159 0.26 47.25 -19.49
C GLU A 159 1.02 48.41 -18.80
N ASP A 160 1.11 49.56 -19.48
CA ASP A 160 1.92 50.74 -19.06
C ASP A 160 1.60 51.29 -17.66
N THR A 161 0.41 51.01 -17.12
CA THR A 161 -0.02 51.54 -15.81
C THR A 161 0.47 50.70 -14.62
N SER A 162 1.01 49.50 -14.85
CA SER A 162 1.37 48.54 -13.78
C SER A 162 2.82 48.03 -13.86
N ALA A 163 3.64 48.53 -14.79
CA ALA A 163 4.99 48.00 -15.05
C ALA A 163 5.88 47.92 -13.80
N ILE A 164 5.88 48.94 -12.94
CA ILE A 164 6.68 48.96 -11.70
C ILE A 164 6.21 47.87 -10.72
N PHE A 165 4.90 47.63 -10.63
CA PHE A 165 4.34 46.60 -9.74
C PHE A 165 4.66 45.20 -10.25
N VAL A 166 4.58 44.99 -11.56
CA VAL A 166 4.96 43.72 -12.21
C VAL A 166 6.44 43.42 -11.97
N GLU A 167 7.32 44.41 -12.12
CA GLU A 167 8.76 44.25 -11.89
C GLU A 167 9.08 43.88 -10.43
N GLN A 168 8.41 44.51 -9.46
CA GLN A 168 8.54 44.15 -8.04
C GLN A 168 8.09 42.72 -7.74
N GLN A 169 6.97 42.27 -8.32
CA GLN A 169 6.49 40.91 -8.13
C GLN A 169 7.42 39.87 -8.77
N LEU A 170 7.94 40.14 -9.97
CA LEU A 170 8.90 39.26 -10.63
C LEU A 170 10.20 39.15 -9.83
N ALA A 171 10.72 40.25 -9.29
CA ALA A 171 11.91 40.25 -8.44
C ALA A 171 11.69 39.46 -7.13
N LEU A 172 10.51 39.58 -6.51
CA LEU A 172 10.16 38.80 -5.32
C LEU A 172 10.09 37.30 -5.64
N ILE A 173 9.45 36.93 -6.75
CA ILE A 173 9.37 35.54 -7.21
C ILE A 173 10.77 34.97 -7.47
N GLU A 174 11.66 35.72 -8.13
CA GLU A 174 13.04 35.27 -8.38
C GLU A 174 13.84 35.06 -7.09
N SER A 175 13.66 35.94 -6.09
CA SER A 175 14.26 35.77 -4.77
C SER A 175 13.77 34.49 -4.10
N GLN A 176 12.46 34.24 -4.11
CA GLN A 176 11.85 33.04 -3.54
C GLN A 176 12.29 31.76 -4.28
N GLN A 177 12.34 31.78 -5.62
CA GLN A 177 12.85 30.66 -6.43
C GLN A 177 14.31 30.35 -6.11
N THR A 178 15.14 31.37 -5.91
CA THR A 178 16.55 31.19 -5.54
C THR A 178 16.67 30.52 -4.17
N GLN A 179 15.87 30.96 -3.19
CA GLN A 179 15.84 30.35 -1.86
C GLN A 179 15.34 28.89 -1.90
N LEU A 180 14.28 28.60 -2.66
CA LEU A 180 13.77 27.24 -2.81
C LEU A 180 14.76 26.32 -3.55
N LYS A 181 15.48 26.80 -4.57
CA LYS A 181 16.53 26.02 -5.24
C LYS A 181 17.67 25.67 -4.29
N ALA A 182 18.08 26.60 -3.43
CA ALA A 182 19.09 26.31 -2.41
C ALA A 182 18.60 25.25 -1.41
N GLN A 183 17.34 25.34 -0.96
CA GLN A 183 16.72 24.33 -0.09
C GLN A 183 16.62 22.96 -0.77
N LEU A 184 16.26 22.92 -2.05
CA LEU A 184 16.14 21.68 -2.83
C LEU A 184 17.51 20.98 -2.98
N ASN A 185 18.60 21.74 -3.16
CA ASN A 185 19.95 21.17 -3.19
C ASN A 185 20.32 20.50 -1.86
N THR A 186 20.07 21.17 -0.73
CA THR A 186 20.31 20.58 0.59
C THR A 186 19.41 19.36 0.85
N LEU A 187 18.14 19.42 0.43
CA LEU A 187 17.22 18.29 0.54
C LEU A 187 17.64 17.11 -0.33
N ASN A 188 18.22 17.34 -1.51
CA ASN A 188 18.73 16.27 -2.37
C ASN A 188 19.93 15.55 -1.75
N GLU A 189 20.82 16.27 -1.07
CA GLU A 189 21.91 15.66 -0.30
C GLU A 189 21.37 14.81 0.86
N GLN A 190 20.41 15.36 1.62
CA GLN A 190 19.72 14.63 2.69
C GLN A 190 18.97 13.40 2.17
N GLN A 191 18.29 13.51 1.04
CA GLN A 191 17.60 12.41 0.38
C GLN A 191 18.59 11.32 -0.06
N SER A 192 19.75 11.70 -0.58
CA SER A 192 20.79 10.73 -0.96
C SER A 192 21.29 9.97 0.27
N GLN A 193 21.52 10.67 1.37
CA GLN A 193 21.90 10.05 2.65
C GLN A 193 20.79 9.13 3.20
N VAL A 194 19.52 9.54 3.11
CA VAL A 194 18.37 8.70 3.50
C VAL A 194 18.32 7.43 2.65
N ILE A 195 18.49 7.53 1.33
CA ILE A 195 18.52 6.38 0.42
C ILE A 195 19.68 5.44 0.77
N GLU A 196 20.87 5.97 1.02
CA GLU A 196 22.03 5.15 1.42
C GLU A 196 21.80 4.46 2.76
N SER A 197 21.26 5.17 3.75
CA SER A 197 20.92 4.59 5.06
C SER A 197 19.84 3.52 4.95
N HIS A 198 18.83 3.74 4.11
CA HIS A 198 17.79 2.76 3.80
C HIS A 198 18.39 1.50 3.19
N LYS A 199 19.22 1.68 2.17
CA LYS A 199 19.88 0.58 1.49
C LYS A 199 20.77 -0.20 2.45
N ALA A 200 21.56 0.46 3.28
CA ALA A 200 22.38 -0.19 4.29
C ALA A 200 21.54 -0.99 5.30
N LEU A 201 20.38 -0.47 5.71
CA LEU A 201 19.46 -1.17 6.61
C LEU A 201 18.84 -2.40 5.94
N VAL A 202 18.37 -2.26 4.70
CA VAL A 202 17.81 -3.37 3.91
C VAL A 202 18.87 -4.44 3.64
N ASP A 203 20.08 -4.05 3.24
CA ASP A 203 21.20 -4.95 2.98
C ASP A 203 21.60 -5.71 4.27
N LYS A 204 21.56 -5.05 5.44
CA LYS A 204 21.79 -5.70 6.73
C LYS A 204 20.76 -6.79 7.03
N TRP A 205 19.49 -6.54 6.73
CA TRP A 205 18.39 -7.49 6.98
C TRP A 205 18.21 -8.54 5.89
N GLN A 206 18.80 -8.34 4.71
CA GLN A 206 18.64 -9.20 3.54
C GLN A 206 18.91 -10.68 3.87
N PRO A 207 19.99 -11.07 4.58
CA PRO A 207 20.26 -12.47 4.87
C PRO A 207 19.17 -13.11 5.74
N SER A 208 18.74 -12.41 6.80
CA SER A 208 17.68 -12.89 7.70
C SER A 208 16.33 -12.98 7.00
N LEU A 209 16.03 -12.04 6.09
CA LEU A 209 14.82 -12.07 5.27
C LEU A 209 14.85 -13.19 4.22
N SER A 210 16.01 -13.51 3.66
CA SER A 210 16.21 -14.67 2.78
C SER A 210 16.00 -15.98 3.54
N ASN A 211 16.66 -16.15 4.69
CA ASN A 211 16.49 -17.35 5.53
C ASN A 211 15.02 -17.52 5.96
N LEU A 212 14.34 -16.42 6.31
CA LEU A 212 12.91 -16.46 6.64
C LEU A 212 12.08 -17.01 5.47
N LYS A 213 12.35 -16.55 4.24
CA LYS A 213 11.65 -17.04 3.05
C LYS A 213 11.85 -18.52 2.80
N GLU A 214 13.05 -19.05 3.04
CA GLU A 214 13.33 -20.48 2.89
C GLU A 214 12.49 -21.34 3.84
N LEU A 215 12.19 -20.82 5.05
CA LEU A 215 11.29 -21.51 5.97
C LEU A 215 9.85 -21.60 5.40
N ALA A 216 9.45 -20.77 4.44
CA ALA A 216 8.12 -20.81 3.85
C ALA A 216 7.85 -22.09 3.03
N ASP A 217 8.90 -22.85 2.71
CA ASP A 217 8.80 -24.13 2.01
C ASP A 217 8.25 -25.26 2.90
N TYR A 218 8.24 -25.06 4.22
CA TYR A 218 7.59 -26.00 5.15
C TYR A 218 6.07 -25.97 4.97
N SER A 219 5.50 -27.13 4.62
CA SER A 219 4.06 -27.32 4.46
C SER A 219 3.33 -27.65 5.76
N SER A 220 4.05 -28.06 6.81
CA SER A 220 3.49 -28.49 8.09
C SER A 220 4.45 -28.23 9.26
N THR A 221 3.88 -28.12 10.47
CA THR A 221 4.61 -27.87 11.72
C THR A 221 5.32 -29.14 12.20
N THR A 222 6.51 -29.41 11.66
CA THR A 222 7.37 -30.50 12.10
C THR A 222 8.32 -30.05 13.21
N ASP A 223 8.91 -30.98 13.96
CA ASP A 223 9.92 -30.65 14.98
C ASP A 223 11.14 -29.94 14.36
N MET A 224 11.48 -30.30 13.12
CA MET A 224 12.55 -29.65 12.34
C MET A 224 12.20 -28.18 12.05
N PHE A 225 10.98 -27.92 11.58
CA PHE A 225 10.49 -26.55 11.39
C PHE A 225 10.51 -25.75 12.69
N ILE A 226 10.04 -26.32 13.81
CA ILE A 226 10.01 -25.62 15.10
C ILE A 226 11.44 -25.27 15.57
N SER A 227 12.41 -26.17 15.35
CA SER A 227 13.82 -25.92 15.66
C SER A 227 14.40 -24.78 14.80
N ASP A 228 14.19 -24.83 13.49
CA ASP A 228 14.69 -23.82 12.56
C ASP A 228 14.02 -22.45 12.83
N TRP A 229 12.72 -22.45 13.11
CA TRP A 229 11.95 -21.26 13.45
C TRP A 229 12.47 -20.57 14.71
N LYS A 230 12.73 -21.33 15.78
CA LYS A 230 13.31 -20.77 17.02
C LYS A 230 14.71 -20.24 16.80
N THR A 231 15.51 -20.93 16.00
CA THR A 231 16.86 -20.47 15.63
C THR A 231 16.78 -19.13 14.92
N TRP A 232 15.91 -19.01 13.91
CA TRP A 232 15.69 -17.77 13.19
C TRP A 232 15.17 -16.64 14.09
N CYS A 233 14.19 -16.92 14.97
CA CYS A 233 13.68 -15.93 15.91
C CYS A 233 14.77 -15.42 16.86
N SER A 234 15.69 -16.29 17.31
CA SER A 234 16.80 -15.91 18.17
C SER A 234 17.81 -14.99 17.46
N GLU A 235 18.06 -15.23 16.17
CA GLU A 235 18.93 -14.38 15.35
C GLU A 235 18.26 -13.02 15.07
N ALA A 236 16.97 -13.03 14.73
CA ALA A 236 16.19 -11.81 14.48
C ALA A 236 16.11 -10.92 15.73
N ARG A 237 15.99 -11.54 16.92
CA ARG A 237 15.99 -10.85 18.23
C ARG A 237 17.25 -10.04 18.46
N LEU A 238 18.42 -10.54 18.03
CA LEU A 238 19.69 -9.79 18.15
C LEU A 238 19.73 -8.57 17.22
N GLN A 239 19.02 -8.61 16.09
CA GLN A 239 19.02 -7.53 15.10
C GLN A 239 17.96 -6.46 15.37
N ALA A 240 16.82 -6.82 15.97
CA ALA A 240 15.74 -5.90 16.38
C ALA A 240 15.31 -6.18 17.83
N PRO A 241 16.06 -5.69 18.83
CA PRO A 241 15.67 -5.82 20.24
C PRO A 241 14.37 -5.06 20.57
N ASP A 242 14.04 -4.02 19.78
CA ASP A 242 12.81 -3.23 19.96
C ASP A 242 11.52 -4.06 19.73
N LEU A 243 11.65 -5.22 19.07
CA LEU A 243 10.56 -6.15 18.80
C LEU A 243 10.57 -7.38 19.73
N ASN A 244 11.26 -7.32 20.87
CA ASN A 244 11.39 -8.45 21.81
C ASN A 244 10.03 -9.08 22.18
N GLU A 245 9.00 -8.27 22.45
CA GLU A 245 7.68 -8.79 22.79
C GLU A 245 7.02 -9.57 21.64
N VAL A 246 7.31 -9.20 20.39
CA VAL A 246 6.85 -9.91 19.19
C VAL A 246 7.63 -11.22 19.05
N TRP A 247 8.95 -11.19 19.27
CA TRP A 247 9.80 -12.39 19.20
C TRP A 247 9.44 -13.42 20.28
N ASP A 248 9.16 -12.97 21.50
CA ASP A 248 8.68 -13.83 22.58
C ASP A 248 7.35 -14.49 22.20
N ALA A 249 6.45 -13.77 21.54
CA ALA A 249 5.21 -14.33 21.02
C ALA A 249 5.46 -15.31 19.86
N CYS A 250 6.38 -15.01 18.95
CA CYS A 250 6.77 -15.90 17.85
C CYS A 250 7.33 -17.24 18.35
N ASP A 251 8.11 -17.24 19.45
CA ASP A 251 8.72 -18.46 20.02
C ASP A 251 7.67 -19.48 20.53
N VAL A 252 6.50 -19.00 20.95
CA VAL A 252 5.40 -19.82 21.50
C VAL A 252 4.11 -19.78 20.67
N VAL A 253 4.15 -19.26 19.45
CA VAL A 253 2.97 -19.02 18.60
C VAL A 253 2.13 -20.28 18.33
N TYR A 254 2.75 -21.47 18.32
CA TYR A 254 2.03 -22.74 18.12
C TYR A 254 1.46 -23.35 19.41
N ASN A 255 1.84 -22.82 20.58
CA ASN A 255 1.50 -23.38 21.89
C ASN A 255 0.62 -22.45 22.74
N ASP A 256 0.60 -21.14 22.45
CA ASP A 256 -0.15 -20.15 23.22
C ASP A 256 -1.05 -19.28 22.32
N LEU A 257 -2.35 -19.29 22.61
CA LEU A 257 -3.35 -18.47 21.93
C LEU A 257 -3.11 -16.97 22.12
N ASN A 258 -2.58 -16.55 23.27
CA ASN A 258 -2.28 -15.15 23.53
C ASN A 258 -1.09 -14.67 22.67
N ALA A 259 -0.14 -15.57 22.41
CA ALA A 259 0.98 -15.28 21.53
C ALA A 259 0.53 -15.10 20.08
N VAL A 260 -0.39 -15.94 19.59
CA VAL A 260 -1.04 -15.76 18.28
C VAL A 260 -1.70 -14.39 18.18
N ALA A 261 -2.45 -13.98 19.21
CA ALA A 261 -3.12 -12.69 19.22
C ALA A 261 -2.14 -11.51 19.17
N LYS A 262 -1.01 -11.59 19.87
CA LYS A 262 0.05 -10.56 19.84
C LYS A 262 0.71 -10.47 18.47
N VAL A 263 1.10 -11.60 17.88
CA VAL A 263 1.67 -11.64 16.52
C VAL A 263 0.67 -11.08 15.49
N TRP A 264 -0.61 -11.44 15.62
CA TRP A 264 -1.67 -10.91 14.77
C TRP A 264 -1.86 -9.39 14.93
N GLN A 265 -1.78 -8.87 16.15
CA GLN A 265 -1.85 -7.43 16.40
C GLN A 265 -0.68 -6.70 15.74
N TRP A 266 0.53 -7.24 15.83
CA TRP A 266 1.69 -6.68 15.13
C TRP A 266 1.48 -6.63 13.61
N PHE A 267 0.89 -7.67 13.01
CA PHE A 267 0.54 -7.65 11.59
C PHE A 267 -0.47 -6.55 11.23
N LYS A 268 -1.41 -6.25 12.13
CA LYS A 268 -2.36 -5.12 11.96
C LYS A 268 -1.65 -3.78 12.06
N ASP A 269 -0.77 -3.62 13.03
CA ASP A 269 -0.02 -2.37 13.24
C ASP A 269 0.90 -2.07 12.04
N MET A 270 1.44 -3.12 11.42
CA MET A 270 2.19 -3.05 10.16
C MET A 270 1.29 -2.99 8.92
N GLN A 271 -0.04 -2.89 9.06
CA GLN A 271 -1.00 -2.79 7.96
C GLN A 271 -0.87 -3.91 6.91
N ILE A 272 -0.43 -5.10 7.35
CA ILE A 272 -0.34 -6.29 6.50
C ILE A 272 -1.70 -6.98 6.42
N VAL A 273 -2.42 -7.01 7.54
CA VAL A 273 -3.77 -7.56 7.65
C VAL A 273 -4.74 -6.45 8.07
N GLY A 274 -5.96 -6.49 7.51
CA GLY A 274 -7.07 -5.59 7.83
C GLY A 274 -7.91 -6.04 9.02
#